data_AF-A0A7V9HYX0-F1
#
_entry.id   AF-A0A7V9HYX0-F1
#
_cell.length_a   1.000
_cell.length_b   1.000
_cell.length_c   1.000
_cell.angle_alpha   90.00
_cell.angle_beta   90.00
_cell.angle_gamma   90.00
#
_symmetry.space_group_name_H-M   'P 1'
#
loop_
_entity.id
_entity.type
_entity.pdbx_description
1 polymer ?
#
loop_
_entity_poly.entity_id
_entity_poly.type
_entity_poly.pdbx_seq_one_letter_code
_entity_poly.pdbx_strand_id
1 'polypeptide(L)'
;MTVTVDTEELEAKVKDMYRDVADRPEGRFHFELGAPVALRAGYDADRLVSVPAGAVESFAGVGFFFDLADLRVGETVVDLGSGSGMDAF
;
A
#
# COMPACT_ATOMS: atom_id res chain seq x y z
N MET A 1 30.77 -10.39 17.77
CA MET A 1 29.93 -9.44 18.52
C MET A 1 28.57 -9.45 17.85
N THR A 2 27.57 -10.07 18.46
CA THR A 2 26.21 -10.08 17.92
C THR A 2 25.53 -8.79 18.36
N VAL A 3 25.23 -7.90 17.42
CA VAL A 3 24.41 -6.73 17.70
C VAL A 3 22.98 -7.22 17.82
N THR A 4 22.39 -7.07 19.01
CA THR A 4 20.96 -7.28 19.23
C THR A 4 20.22 -6.04 18.76
N VAL A 5 19.31 -6.20 17.82
CA VAL A 5 18.42 -5.14 17.35
C VAL A 5 17.32 -4.93 18.39
N ASP A 6 17.05 -3.67 18.75
CA ASP A 6 15.83 -3.32 19.48
C ASP A 6 14.64 -3.44 18.54
N THR A 7 13.83 -4.48 18.74
CA THR A 7 12.70 -4.80 17.87
C THR A 7 11.54 -3.82 18.04
N GLU A 8 11.34 -3.28 19.24
CA GLU A 8 10.25 -2.33 19.51
C GLU A 8 10.56 -0.98 18.85
N GLU A 9 11.80 -0.50 18.98
CA GLU A 9 12.25 0.70 18.31
C GLU A 9 12.17 0.57 16.78
N LEU A 10 12.58 -0.59 16.23
CA LEU A 10 12.50 -0.85 14.81
C LEU A 10 11.06 -0.87 14.30
N GLU A 11 10.15 -1.54 15.01
CA GLU A 11 8.74 -1.60 14.66
C GLU A 11 8.09 -0.20 14.65
N ALA A 12 8.39 0.62 15.65
CA ALA A 12 7.90 1.99 15.73
C ALA A 12 8.36 2.81 14.50
N LYS A 13 9.65 2.73 14.14
CA LYS A 13 10.19 3.44 12.97
C LYS A 13 9.55 2.99 11.66
N VAL A 14 9.25 1.70 11.50
CA VAL A 14 8.55 1.20 10.31
C VAL A 14 7.12 1.76 10.25
N LYS A 15 6.41 1.74 11.37
CA LYS A 15 5.04 2.30 11.45
C LYS A 15 5.00 3.79 11.15
N ASP A 16 5.95 4.55 11.69
CA ASP A 16 6.05 5.99 11.43
C ASP A 16 6.35 6.28 9.96
N MET A 17 7.24 5.50 9.34
CA MET A 17 7.53 5.63 7.90
C MET A 17 6.30 5.38 7.03
N TYR A 18 5.53 4.32 7.29
CA TYR A 18 4.31 4.05 6.52
C TYR A 18 3.18 5.04 6.81
N ARG A 19 3.15 5.64 8.01
CA ARG A 19 2.28 6.78 8.30
C ARG A 19 2.64 7.98 7.44
N ASP A 20 3.93 8.32 7.36
CA ASP A 20 4.40 9.42 6.52
C ASP A 20 4.09 9.19 5.04
N VAL A 21 4.18 7.94 4.55
CA VAL A 21 3.75 7.58 3.18
C VAL A 21 2.28 7.87 2.96
N ALA A 22 1.42 7.56 3.93
CA ALA A 22 -0.02 7.79 3.84
C ALA A 22 -0.39 9.28 3.94
N ASP A 23 0.25 10.02 4.84
CA ASP A 23 -0.07 11.43 5.12
C ASP A 23 0.61 12.41 4.14
N ARG A 24 1.77 12.04 3.58
CA ARG A 24 2.65 12.88 2.75
C ARG A 24 3.30 12.07 1.61
N PRO A 25 2.51 11.54 0.66
CA PRO A 25 3.01 10.70 -0.42
C PRO A 25 4.02 11.40 -1.35
N GLU A 26 4.03 12.73 -1.38
CA GLU A 26 5.00 13.56 -2.12
C GLU A 26 6.38 13.65 -1.43
N GLY A 27 6.52 13.04 -0.25
CA GLY A 27 7.77 12.95 0.50
C GLY A 27 8.88 12.20 -0.25
N ARG A 28 10.10 12.30 0.27
CA ARG A 28 11.25 11.56 -0.26
C ARG A 28 11.39 10.24 0.48
N PHE A 29 10.93 9.17 -0.15
CA PHE A 29 11.11 7.80 0.34
C PHE A 29 12.20 7.08 -0.44
N HIS A 30 12.68 5.96 0.11
CA HIS A 30 13.71 5.12 -0.52
C HIS A 30 13.13 4.12 -1.53
N PHE A 31 11.83 4.22 -1.81
CA PHE A 31 11.09 3.40 -2.75
C PHE A 31 10.12 4.26 -3.54
N GLU A 32 9.67 3.73 -4.68
CA GLU A 32 8.66 4.36 -5.51
C GLU A 32 7.28 4.17 -4.90
N LEU A 33 6.39 5.12 -5.16
CA LEU A 33 4.99 5.12 -4.74
C LEU A 33 4.09 5.33 -5.96
N GLY A 34 2.80 5.14 -5.76
CA GLY A 34 1.81 5.70 -6.65
C GLY A 34 1.31 4.75 -7.74
N ALA A 35 0.56 5.34 -8.68
CA ALA A 35 0.09 4.66 -9.88
C ALA A 35 1.18 3.90 -10.66
N PRO A 36 2.43 4.41 -10.84
CA PRO A 36 3.46 3.65 -11.54
C PRO A 36 3.79 2.31 -10.88
N VAL A 37 3.74 2.24 -9.53
CA VAL A 37 3.95 1.01 -8.77
C VAL A 37 2.77 0.06 -8.98
N ALA A 38 1.55 0.56 -8.83
CA ALA A 38 0.33 -0.23 -9.02
C ALA A 38 0.23 -0.84 -10.43
N LEU A 39 0.49 -0.05 -11.47
CA LEU A 39 0.45 -0.54 -12.86
C LEU A 39 1.45 -1.68 -13.09
N ARG A 40 2.65 -1.61 -12.48
CA ARG A 40 3.63 -2.70 -12.56
C ARG A 40 3.24 -3.92 -11.72
N ALA A 41 2.49 -3.71 -10.63
CA ALA A 41 1.97 -4.78 -9.80
C ALA A 41 0.82 -5.57 -10.48
N GLY A 42 0.16 -4.96 -11.47
CA GLY A 42 -0.86 -5.63 -12.30
C GLY A 42 -2.22 -4.95 -12.33
N TYR A 43 -2.39 -3.80 -11.67
CA TYR A 43 -3.63 -3.03 -11.73
C TYR A 43 -3.78 -2.41 -13.13
N ASP A 44 -5.01 -2.35 -13.64
CA ASP A 44 -5.31 -1.60 -14.84
C ASP A 44 -5.59 -0.12 -14.54
N ALA A 45 -5.32 0.75 -15.52
CA ALA A 45 -5.45 2.19 -15.35
C ALA A 45 -6.89 2.64 -15.08
N ASP A 46 -7.89 1.94 -15.64
CA ASP A 46 -9.29 2.31 -15.51
C ASP A 46 -9.76 2.12 -14.06
N ARG A 47 -9.32 1.05 -13.38
CA ARG A 47 -9.53 0.87 -11.93
C ARG A 47 -8.88 1.96 -11.10
N LEU A 48 -7.65 2.37 -11.42
CA LEU A 48 -6.96 3.41 -10.66
C LEU A 48 -7.69 4.76 -10.73
N VAL A 49 -8.38 5.04 -11.84
CA VAL A 49 -9.18 6.27 -11.99
C VAL A 49 -10.39 6.30 -11.06
N SER A 50 -10.94 5.14 -10.67
CA SER A 50 -12.06 5.08 -9.73
C SER A 50 -11.67 5.21 -8.25
N VAL A 51 -10.39 4.98 -7.92
CA VAL A 51 -9.88 5.06 -6.54
C VAL A 51 -9.57 6.53 -6.19
N PRO A 52 -9.80 6.99 -4.95
CA PRO A 52 -9.39 8.31 -4.51
C PRO A 52 -7.91 8.58 -4.78
N ALA A 53 -7.60 9.72 -5.42
CA ALA A 53 -6.24 10.05 -5.86
C ALA A 53 -5.19 9.92 -4.75
N GLY A 54 -5.48 10.40 -3.53
CA GLY A 54 -4.55 10.30 -2.40
C GLY A 54 -4.26 8.85 -1.96
N ALA A 55 -5.21 7.92 -2.14
CA ALA A 55 -4.98 6.50 -1.87
C ALA A 55 -4.07 5.88 -2.93
N VAL A 56 -4.26 6.27 -4.20
CA VAL A 56 -3.38 5.85 -5.30
C VAL A 56 -1.98 6.44 -5.11
N GLU A 57 -1.84 7.73 -4.83
CA GLU A 57 -0.56 8.45 -4.67
C GLU A 57 0.33 7.86 -3.56
N SER A 58 -0.29 7.40 -2.47
CA SER A 58 0.39 6.78 -1.33
C SER A 58 0.57 5.26 -1.45
N PHE A 59 0.20 4.67 -2.59
CA PHE A 59 0.33 3.23 -2.79
C PHE A 59 1.79 2.78 -2.74
N ALA A 60 2.12 1.96 -1.74
CA ALA A 60 3.41 1.30 -1.56
C ALA A 60 3.31 -0.23 -1.67
N GLY A 61 2.21 -0.74 -2.22
CA GLY A 61 1.95 -2.17 -2.32
C GLY A 61 2.85 -2.86 -3.35
N VAL A 62 3.03 -4.18 -3.17
CA VAL A 62 3.96 -4.99 -3.98
C VAL A 62 3.27 -6.06 -4.82
N GLY A 63 1.94 -6.16 -4.77
CA GLY A 63 1.21 -7.21 -5.46
C GLY A 63 -0.23 -6.83 -5.80
N PHE A 64 -0.80 -7.60 -6.71
CA PHE A 64 -2.20 -7.53 -7.14
C PHE A 64 -2.80 -8.93 -7.00
N PHE A 65 -3.84 -9.06 -6.18
CA PHE A 65 -4.39 -10.37 -5.78
C PHE A 65 -5.83 -10.59 -6.23
N PHE A 66 -6.47 -9.60 -6.86
CA PHE A 66 -7.89 -9.67 -7.22
C PHE A 66 -8.20 -10.80 -8.21
N ASP A 67 -7.30 -11.07 -9.16
CA ASP A 67 -7.49 -12.19 -10.12
C ASP A 67 -7.32 -13.57 -9.46
N LEU A 68 -6.53 -13.65 -8.38
CA LEU A 68 -6.37 -14.88 -7.60
C LEU A 68 -7.54 -15.10 -6.64
N ALA A 69 -8.15 -14.01 -6.16
CA ALA A 69 -9.22 -14.05 -5.19
C ALA A 69 -10.59 -14.45 -5.79
N ASP A 70 -10.79 -14.29 -7.10
CA ASP A 70 -12.07 -14.57 -7.81
C ASP A 70 -13.28 -13.94 -7.09
N LEU A 71 -13.13 -12.68 -6.64
CA LEU A 71 -14.14 -12.00 -5.82
C LEU A 71 -15.49 -11.91 -6.53
N ARG A 72 -16.57 -12.16 -5.77
CA ARG A 72 -17.95 -12.17 -6.27
C ARG A 72 -18.79 -11.08 -5.63
N VAL A 73 -19.75 -10.58 -6.40
CA VAL A 73 -20.71 -9.59 -5.91
C VAL A 73 -21.46 -10.14 -4.70
N GLY A 74 -21.47 -9.35 -3.62
CA GLY A 74 -22.12 -9.70 -2.35
C GLY A 74 -21.19 -10.33 -1.31
N GLU A 75 -19.93 -10.62 -1.67
CA GLU A 75 -18.93 -11.06 -0.70
C GLU A 75 -18.50 -9.93 0.23
N THR A 76 -18.09 -10.28 1.45
CA THR A 76 -17.49 -9.36 2.42
C THR A 76 -15.99 -9.56 2.43
N VAL A 77 -15.24 -8.48 2.19
CA VAL A 77 -13.79 -8.50 2.10
C VAL A 77 -13.19 -7.69 3.25
N VAL A 78 -12.04 -8.13 3.76
CA VAL A 78 -11.22 -7.38 4.72
C VAL A 78 -9.83 -7.18 4.13
N ASP A 79 -9.39 -5.93 4.06
CA ASP A 79 -8.05 -5.55 3.65
C ASP A 79 -7.15 -5.41 4.90
N LEU A 80 -6.17 -6.30 5.04
CA LEU A 80 -5.27 -6.37 6.19
C LEU A 80 -3.96 -5.66 5.88
N GLY A 81 -3.74 -4.52 6.55
CA GLY A 81 -2.62 -3.65 6.22
C GLY A 81 -2.95 -2.69 5.07
N SER A 82 -4.20 -2.23 5.01
CA SER A 82 -4.77 -1.43 3.92
C SER A 82 -4.03 -0.14 3.59
N GLY A 83 -3.17 0.36 4.49
CA GLY A 83 -2.51 1.64 4.34
C GLY A 83 -3.54 2.75 4.11
N SER A 84 -3.41 3.46 2.99
CA SER A 84 -4.35 4.50 2.55
C SER A 84 -5.67 3.97 1.97
N GLY A 85 -5.82 2.64 1.85
CA GLY A 85 -7.06 1.97 1.49
C GLY A 85 -7.25 1.72 0.00
N MET A 86 -6.21 1.83 -0.83
CA MET A 86 -6.34 1.68 -2.29
C MET A 86 -7.05 0.38 -2.71
N ASP A 87 -6.80 -0.74 -2.02
CA ASP A 87 -7.40 -2.04 -2.35
C ASP A 87 -8.83 -2.21 -1.81
N ALA A 88 -9.30 -1.29 -0.97
CA ALA A 88 -10.63 -1.31 -0.38
C ALA A 88 -11.65 -0.43 -1.11
N PHE A 89 -11.22 0.40 -2.06
CA PHE A 89 -12.09 1.26 -2.89
C PHE A 89 -12.47 0.56 -4.20
#